data_AF-A0A202DI08-F1
#
_entry.id   AF-A0A202DI08-F1
#
_cell.length_a   1.000
_cell.length_b   1.000
_cell.length_c   1.000
_cell.angle_alpha   90.00
_cell.angle_beta   90.00
_cell.angle_gamma   90.00
#
_symmetry.space_group_name_H-M   'P 1'
#
loop_
_entity.id
_entity.type
_entity.pdbx_description
1 polymer ?
#
loop_
_entity_poly.entity_id
_entity_poly.type
_entity_poly.pdbx_seq_one_letter_code
_entity_poly.pdbx_strand_id
1 'polypeptide(L)'
;MMKNIVIALLVLLVMGGTYALANPLASMRDDIEVTIRHTDGTKDTFKENMKEMQIIVGADSMIKYLHLTIIGDDEKGVHAWYNVDNIASFRYKFLAITGRGKVKLVHQSKFKTENTEGYQKALPLQSADDFK
;
A
#
# COMPACT_ATOMS: atom_id res chain seq x y z
N MET A 1 -15.99 -56.00 -18.93
CA MET A 1 -14.85 -55.91 -19.87
C MET A 1 -14.51 -54.45 -20.09
N MET A 2 -13.35 -54.03 -19.59
CA MET A 2 -12.84 -52.65 -19.61
C MET A 2 -12.39 -52.27 -21.04
N LYS A 3 -12.61 -51.02 -21.46
CA LYS A 3 -11.88 -50.42 -22.59
C LYS A 3 -11.18 -49.16 -22.12
N ASN A 4 -9.88 -49.19 -22.33
CA ASN A 4 -8.86 -48.33 -21.73
C ASN A 4 -8.90 -46.91 -22.27
N ILE A 5 -8.62 -46.00 -21.36
CA ILE A 5 -8.27 -44.59 -21.55
C ILE A 5 -6.90 -44.51 -22.24
N VAL A 6 -6.77 -43.68 -23.27
CA VAL A 6 -5.47 -43.19 -23.74
C VAL A 6 -5.57 -41.68 -23.88
N ILE A 7 -5.06 -40.97 -22.87
CA ILE A 7 -4.81 -39.53 -22.94
C ILE A 7 -3.40 -39.38 -23.50
N ALA A 8 -3.28 -38.81 -24.70
CA ALA A 8 -2.00 -38.47 -25.30
C ALA A 8 -1.39 -37.28 -24.55
N LEU A 9 -0.33 -37.54 -23.77
CA LEU A 9 0.50 -36.53 -23.13
C LEU A 9 1.55 -36.06 -24.17
N LEU A 10 1.36 -34.85 -24.73
CA LEU A 10 2.37 -34.23 -25.59
C LEU A 10 3.42 -33.55 -24.70
N VAL A 11 4.56 -34.21 -24.50
CA VAL A 11 5.74 -33.62 -23.85
C VAL A 11 6.57 -32.91 -24.93
N LEU A 12 6.52 -31.59 -24.95
CA LEU A 12 7.39 -30.76 -25.80
C LEU A 12 8.72 -30.55 -25.07
N LEU A 13 9.77 -31.21 -25.58
CA LEU A 13 11.14 -31.06 -25.15
C LEU A 13 11.68 -29.72 -25.70
N VAL A 14 11.79 -28.69 -24.85
CA VAL A 14 12.48 -27.44 -25.22
C VAL A 14 13.88 -27.45 -24.60
N MET A 15 14.87 -27.45 -25.48
CA MET A 15 16.28 -27.49 -25.16
C MET A 15 16.75 -26.21 -24.44
N GLY A 16 17.53 -26.38 -23.37
CA GLY A 16 18.80 -25.66 -23.17
C GLY A 16 18.80 -24.16 -22.84
N GLY A 17 17.67 -23.53 -22.56
CA GLY A 17 17.63 -22.20 -21.95
C GLY A 17 17.19 -22.32 -20.50
N THR A 18 17.97 -21.83 -19.55
CA THR A 18 17.45 -21.52 -18.21
C THR A 18 16.41 -20.41 -18.37
N TYR A 19 15.17 -20.78 -18.67
CA TYR A 19 14.04 -19.90 -18.45
C TYR A 19 13.94 -19.79 -16.94
N ALA A 20 14.58 -18.77 -16.37
CA ALA A 20 14.22 -18.30 -15.05
C ALA A 20 12.71 -18.10 -15.11
N LEU A 21 11.97 -18.96 -14.42
CA LEU A 21 10.54 -18.82 -14.22
C LEU A 21 10.39 -17.46 -13.55
N ALA A 22 10.10 -16.42 -14.33
CA ALA A 22 9.84 -15.10 -13.80
C ALA A 22 8.68 -15.29 -12.84
N ASN A 23 8.96 -15.20 -11.54
CA ASN A 23 7.94 -15.33 -10.52
C ASN A 23 6.88 -14.27 -10.87
N PRO A 24 5.65 -14.66 -11.25
CA PRO A 24 4.66 -13.69 -11.71
C PRO A 24 4.38 -12.62 -10.63
N LEU A 25 4.60 -12.96 -9.35
CA LEU A 25 4.55 -12.03 -8.22
C LEU A 25 5.66 -10.96 -8.26
N ALA A 26 6.85 -11.28 -8.76
CA ALA A 26 7.92 -10.28 -8.94
C ALA A 26 7.54 -9.28 -10.04
N SER A 27 6.89 -9.73 -11.12
CA SER A 27 6.41 -8.84 -12.19
C SER A 27 5.30 -7.88 -11.73
N MET A 28 4.57 -8.23 -10.66
CA MET A 28 3.53 -7.40 -10.07
C MET A 28 4.05 -6.37 -9.07
N ARG A 29 5.35 -6.37 -8.71
CA ARG A 29 5.91 -5.42 -7.73
C ARG A 29 6.22 -4.04 -8.34
N ASP A 30 6.41 -3.98 -9.66
CA ASP A 30 6.86 -2.78 -10.39
C ASP A 30 5.83 -2.28 -11.42
N ASP A 31 4.56 -2.32 -11.04
CA ASP A 31 3.40 -2.04 -11.90
C ASP A 31 2.85 -0.62 -11.75
N ILE A 32 3.41 0.18 -10.83
CA ILE A 32 3.12 1.60 -10.65
C ILE A 32 4.40 2.38 -10.37
N GLU A 33 4.52 3.57 -10.95
CA GLU A 33 5.53 4.55 -10.56
C GLU A 33 4.83 5.78 -9.98
N VAL A 34 5.31 6.24 -8.83
CA VAL A 34 4.83 7.43 -8.12
C VAL A 34 5.99 8.41 -8.02
N THR A 35 5.76 9.66 -8.38
CA THR A 35 6.71 10.75 -8.24
C THR A 35 6.10 11.84 -7.36
N ILE A 36 6.82 12.23 -6.31
CA ILE A 36 6.45 13.32 -5.41
C ILE A 36 7.49 14.42 -5.56
N ARG A 37 7.04 15.64 -5.84
CA ARG A 37 7.88 16.84 -5.88
C ARG A 37 7.55 17.68 -4.66
N HIS A 38 8.55 17.92 -3.83
CA HIS A 38 8.43 18.68 -2.60
C HIS A 38 8.49 20.19 -2.87
N THR A 39 7.99 20.98 -1.92
CA THR A 39 8.03 22.45 -2.00
C THR A 39 9.43 23.03 -1.90
N ASP A 40 10.37 22.29 -1.30
CA ASP A 40 11.80 22.62 -1.24
C ASP A 40 12.55 22.35 -2.57
N GLY A 41 11.86 21.81 -3.58
CA GLY A 41 12.41 21.49 -4.89
C GLY A 41 12.98 20.07 -5.02
N THR A 42 13.06 19.31 -3.92
CA THR A 42 13.48 17.90 -3.95
C THR A 42 12.41 17.01 -4.58
N LYS A 43 12.80 15.79 -4.96
CA LYS A 43 11.92 14.86 -5.67
C LYS A 43 12.19 13.42 -5.25
N ASP A 44 11.14 12.74 -4.82
CA ASP A 44 11.14 11.31 -4.58
C ASP A 44 10.48 10.58 -5.75
N THR A 45 10.97 9.39 -6.08
CA THR A 45 10.36 8.52 -7.10
C THR A 45 10.38 7.08 -6.63
N PHE A 46 9.20 6.47 -6.60
CA PHE A 46 8.97 5.11 -6.17
C PHE A 46 8.45 4.31 -7.34
N LYS A 47 9.12 3.22 -7.68
CA LYS A 47 8.75 2.35 -8.79
C LYS A 47 8.75 0.89 -8.37
N GLU A 48 9.73 0.51 -7.58
CA GLU A 48 9.95 -0.87 -7.19
C GLU A 48 9.17 -1.20 -5.93
N ASN A 49 8.69 -2.44 -5.86
CA ASN A 49 8.04 -3.00 -4.67
C ASN A 49 6.85 -2.17 -4.16
N MET A 50 6.20 -1.38 -5.01
CA MET A 50 5.06 -0.58 -4.62
C MET A 50 3.87 -1.49 -4.33
N LYS A 51 3.40 -1.51 -3.09
CA LYS A 51 2.21 -2.27 -2.70
C LYS A 51 0.94 -1.47 -2.98
N GLU A 52 0.93 -0.22 -2.52
CA GLU A 52 -0.26 0.63 -2.53
C GLU A 52 0.10 2.12 -2.43
N MET A 53 -0.72 2.96 -3.06
CA MET A 53 -0.80 4.40 -2.82
C MET A 53 -2.23 4.76 -2.41
N GLN A 54 -2.36 5.38 -1.24
CA GLN A 54 -3.61 5.96 -0.78
C GLN A 54 -3.54 7.48 -0.87
N ILE A 55 -4.54 8.06 -1.54
CA ILE A 55 -4.80 9.49 -1.57
C ILE A 55 -5.88 9.74 -0.51
N ILE A 56 -5.50 10.39 0.59
CA ILE A 56 -6.37 10.56 1.75
C ILE A 56 -7.04 11.93 1.67
N VAL A 57 -8.37 11.91 1.56
CA VAL A 57 -9.22 13.08 1.48
C VAL A 57 -9.81 13.35 2.85
N GLY A 58 -9.62 14.57 3.34
CA GLY A 58 -10.17 15.05 4.60
C GLY A 58 -11.68 15.26 4.52
N ALA A 59 -12.27 15.56 5.68
CA ALA A 59 -13.70 15.83 5.79
C ALA A 59 -14.17 17.09 5.03
N ASP A 60 -13.23 17.95 4.63
CA ASP A 60 -13.44 19.13 3.79
C ASP A 60 -13.37 18.81 2.29
N SER A 61 -13.29 17.53 1.92
CA SER A 61 -13.12 17.06 0.54
C SER A 61 -11.79 17.46 -0.10
N MET A 62 -10.83 17.96 0.68
CA MET A 62 -9.48 18.28 0.22
C MET A 62 -8.53 17.12 0.49
N ILE A 63 -7.57 16.89 -0.41
CA ILE A 63 -6.52 15.90 -0.17
C ILE A 63 -5.62 16.43 0.96
N LYS A 64 -5.38 15.60 1.99
CA LYS A 64 -4.57 15.95 3.16
C LYS A 64 -3.25 15.20 3.20
N TYR A 65 -3.30 13.92 2.85
CA TYR A 65 -2.13 13.05 2.94
C TYR A 65 -2.00 12.15 1.71
N LEU A 66 -0.77 11.84 1.37
CA LEU A 66 -0.43 10.67 0.55
C LEU A 66 0.21 9.63 1.46
N HIS A 67 -0.25 8.40 1.35
CA HIS A 67 0.30 7.27 2.09
C HIS A 67 0.75 6.22 1.07
N LEU A 68 2.06 5.94 1.04
CA LEU A 68 2.66 4.91 0.21
C LEU A 68 3.03 3.72 1.08
N THR A 69 2.66 2.53 0.62
CA THR A 69 3.15 1.27 1.19
C THR A 69 4.08 0.61 0.20
N ILE A 70 5.32 0.37 0.62
CA ILE A 70 6.39 -0.24 -0.18
C ILE A 70 6.75 -1.57 0.48
N ILE A 71 6.90 -2.64 -0.27
CA ILE A 71 7.30 -3.95 0.25
C ILE A 71 8.83 -3.90 0.45
N GLY A 72 9.28 -4.05 1.69
CA GLY A 72 10.70 -4.20 2.02
C GLY A 72 11.22 -5.59 1.66
N ASP A 73 12.55 -5.76 1.72
CA ASP A 73 13.23 -7.02 1.42
C ASP A 73 12.83 -8.18 2.36
N ASP A 74 12.40 -7.87 3.58
CA ASP A 74 11.89 -8.82 4.57
C ASP A 74 10.36 -9.02 4.47
N GLU A 75 9.76 -8.59 3.36
CA GLU A 75 8.32 -8.55 3.10
C GLU A 75 7.51 -7.67 4.07
N LYS A 76 8.16 -6.95 4.99
CA LYS A 76 7.47 -5.95 5.83
C LYS A 76 7.19 -4.71 5.00
N GLY A 77 5.99 -4.17 5.18
CA GLY A 77 5.59 -2.92 4.53
C GLY A 77 6.31 -1.73 5.16
N VAL A 78 7.08 -1.00 4.37
CA VAL A 78 7.54 0.35 4.70
C VAL A 78 6.41 1.32 4.38
N HIS A 79 6.05 2.14 5.36
CA HIS A 79 4.98 3.13 5.25
C HIS A 79 5.58 4.53 5.15
N ALA A 80 5.41 5.18 4.01
CA ALA A 80 5.81 6.57 3.81
C ALA A 80 4.57 7.47 3.82
N TRP A 81 4.58 8.48 4.67
CA TRP A 81 3.49 9.43 4.86
C TRP A 81 3.93 10.82 4.43
N TYR A 82 3.15 11.45 3.56
CA TYR A 82 3.41 12.80 3.10
C TYR A 82 2.21 13.69 3.41
N ASN A 83 2.46 14.81 4.08
CA ASN A 83 1.50 15.90 4.16
C ASN A 83 1.51 16.68 2.84
N VAL A 84 0.35 16.87 2.23
CA VAL A 84 0.20 17.58 0.95
C VAL A 84 0.62 19.04 1.06
N ASP A 85 0.58 19.65 2.24
CA ASP A 85 1.07 21.02 2.47
C ASP A 85 2.57 21.17 2.15
N ASN A 86 3.34 20.09 2.20
CA ASN A 86 4.77 20.07 1.87
C ASN A 86 5.07 19.55 0.46
N ILE A 87 4.03 19.26 -0.34
CA ILE A 87 4.15 18.70 -1.69
C ILE A 87 3.72 19.76 -2.71
N ALA A 88 4.62 20.11 -3.63
CA ALA A 88 4.29 20.97 -4.75
C ALA A 88 3.44 20.24 -5.80
N SER A 89 3.72 18.97 -6.05
CA SER A 89 2.89 18.11 -6.91
C SER A 89 3.20 16.63 -6.67
N PHE A 90 2.22 15.77 -6.96
CA PHE A 90 2.47 14.34 -7.10
C PHE A 90 1.88 13.84 -8.42
N ARG A 91 2.51 12.82 -8.99
CA ARG A 91 2.07 12.12 -10.20
C ARG A 91 2.21 10.62 -9.99
N TYR A 92 1.33 9.85 -10.61
CA TYR A 92 1.50 8.42 -10.73
C TYR A 92 1.26 7.96 -12.17
N LYS A 93 1.87 6.85 -12.57
CA LYS A 93 1.61 6.16 -13.84
C LYS A 93 1.53 4.65 -13.61
N PHE A 94 0.60 4.00 -14.30
CA PHE A 94 0.52 2.55 -14.31
C PHE A 94 1.48 2.00 -15.36
N LEU A 95 2.39 1.12 -14.92
CA LEU A 95 3.32 0.41 -15.78
C LEU A 95 2.74 -0.93 -16.27
N ALA A 96 1.82 -1.51 -15.51
CA ALA A 96 1.05 -2.68 -15.90
C ALA A 96 -0.43 -2.55 -15.45
N ILE A 97 -1.30 -3.40 -16.01
CA ILE A 97 -2.74 -3.39 -15.69
C ILE A 97 -3.02 -3.68 -14.21
N THR A 98 -2.18 -4.50 -13.57
CA THR A 98 -2.26 -4.83 -12.15
C THR A 98 -2.05 -3.61 -11.24
N GLY A 99 -1.30 -2.61 -11.71
CA GLY A 99 -1.04 -1.38 -10.97
C GLY A 99 -2.29 -0.55 -10.70
N ARG A 100 -3.35 -0.69 -11.52
CA ARG A 100 -4.61 0.05 -11.32
C ARG A 100 -5.26 -0.22 -9.97
N GLY A 101 -5.13 -1.45 -9.45
CA GLY A 101 -5.70 -1.84 -8.15
C GLY A 101 -4.93 -1.27 -6.95
N LYS A 102 -3.77 -0.65 -7.17
CA LYS A 102 -2.88 -0.15 -6.12
C LYS A 102 -3.12 1.31 -5.74
N VAL A 103 -3.93 2.05 -6.48
CA VAL A 103 -4.27 3.45 -6.17
C VAL A 103 -5.66 3.51 -5.57
N LYS A 104 -5.76 4.06 -4.36
CA LYS A 104 -7.03 4.17 -3.64
C LYS A 104 -7.28 5.61 -3.20
N LEU A 105 -8.52 6.05 -3.34
CA LEU A 105 -9.01 7.30 -2.75
C LEU A 105 -9.71 6.95 -1.44
N VAL A 106 -9.18 7.42 -0.31
CA VAL A 106 -9.70 7.11 1.03
C VAL A 106 -10.25 8.39 1.64
N HIS A 107 -11.54 8.39 1.97
CA HIS A 107 -12.18 9.52 2.64
C HIS A 107 -12.12 9.31 4.16
N GLN A 108 -11.55 10.28 4.87
CA GLN A 108 -11.70 10.34 6.31
C GLN A 108 -13.11 10.84 6.63
N SER A 109 -13.99 9.93 7.03
CA SER A 109 -15.25 10.34 7.64
C SER A 109 -14.97 11.13 8.91
N LYS A 110 -15.69 12.23 9.12
CA LYS A 110 -15.77 12.84 10.45
C LYS A 110 -16.18 11.73 11.40
N PHE A 111 -15.37 11.44 12.43
CA PHE A 111 -15.83 10.61 13.52
C PHE A 111 -17.17 11.19 13.98
N LYS A 112 -18.26 10.42 13.87
CA LYS A 112 -19.44 10.72 14.67
C LYS A 112 -18.97 10.56 16.11
N THR A 113 -18.81 11.66 16.83
CA THR A 113 -18.81 11.65 18.29
C THR A 113 -20.20 11.15 18.71
N GLU A 114 -20.40 9.84 18.70
CA GLU A 114 -21.52 9.25 19.42
C GLU A 114 -21.25 9.48 20.91
N ASN A 115 -22.21 10.14 21.56
CA ASN A 115 -22.22 10.57 22.96
C ASN A 115 -21.31 9.76 23.89
N THR A 116 -20.23 10.38 24.36
CA THR A 116 -19.40 9.90 25.47
C THR A 116 -20.11 10.10 26.82
N GLU A 117 -21.40 9.75 26.93
CA GLU A 117 -22.07 9.63 28.25
C GLU A 117 -21.71 8.33 28.98
N GLY A 118 -20.89 7.44 28.38
CA GLY A 118 -20.64 6.09 28.89
C GLY A 118 -19.23 5.77 29.41
N TYR A 119 -18.24 6.66 29.33
CA TYR A 119 -16.87 6.36 29.79
C TYR A 119 -16.31 7.44 30.73
N GLN A 120 -16.92 7.58 31.91
CA GLN A 120 -16.17 8.00 33.09
C GLN A 120 -15.95 6.78 33.99
N LYS A 121 -14.96 5.96 33.64
CA LYS A 121 -14.20 5.27 34.68
C LYS A 121 -12.93 6.09 34.88
N ALA A 122 -13.05 7.15 35.67
CA ALA A 122 -11.88 7.85 36.18
C ALA A 122 -10.98 6.79 36.84
N LEU A 123 -9.76 6.62 36.32
CA LEU A 123 -8.71 5.99 37.11
C LEU A 123 -8.63 6.79 38.41
N PRO A 124 -8.65 6.16 39.59
CA PRO A 124 -8.47 6.90 40.83
C PRO A 124 -7.14 7.64 40.72
N LEU A 125 -7.21 8.97 40.77
CA LEU A 125 -6.03 9.79 41.01
C LEU A 125 -5.46 9.30 42.33
N GLN A 126 -4.28 8.66 42.30
CA GLN A 126 -3.50 8.47 43.51
C GLN A 126 -3.28 9.86 44.11
N SER A 127 -3.77 10.07 45.33
CA SER A 127 -3.60 11.35 46.02
C SER A 127 -2.11 11.61 46.20
N ALA A 128 -1.71 12.87 46.00
CA ALA A 128 -0.32 13.34 46.14
C ALA A 128 0.26 13.21 47.57
N ASP A 129 -0.48 12.60 48.51
CA ASP A 129 -0.04 12.33 49.88
C ASP A 129 0.76 11.03 50.05
N ASP A 130 0.86 10.19 49.01
CA ASP A 130 1.61 8.92 49.05
C ASP A 130 3.13 9.07 48.80
N PHE A 131 3.64 10.31 48.72
CA PHE A 131 5.09 10.60 48.72
C PHE A 131 5.51 11.17 50.08
N LYS A 132 5.72 10.30 51.06
CA LYS A 132 6.51 10.58 52.27
C LYS A 132 7.58 9.51 52.44
#